data_AF-A0AAE3K9M2-F1
#
_entry.id   AF-A0AAE3K9M2-F1
#
_cell.length_a   1.000
_cell.length_b   1.000
_cell.length_c   1.000
_cell.angle_alpha   90.00
_cell.angle_beta   90.00
_cell.angle_gamma   90.00
#
_symmetry.space_group_name_H-M   'P 1'
#
loop_
_entity.id
_entity.type
_entity.pdbx_description
1 polymer ?
#
loop_
_entity_poly.entity_id
_entity_poly.type
_entity_poly.pdbx_seq_one_letter_code
_entity_poly.pdbx_strand_id
1 'polypeptide(L)'
;MSTTQTANKTLEATLAPPTRCKEQRLQQTLSEYRDALEDAFEQNCTTMSATNDVVTPYNLPYQAKDALKSYVPKLHNTYNANELDDEHPLRFVNRAGKFDRDSSREYEICWNVPQPGRGTNFWIPLRLNPEQEELWDELLDGESSTKVGELRLQKHRTTWT
;
A
#
# COMPACT_ATOMS: atom_id res chain seq x y z
N MET A 1 6.91 -31.50 18.89
CA MET A 1 6.67 -30.05 18.89
C MET A 1 6.85 -29.58 17.46
N SER A 2 5.75 -29.36 16.73
CA SER A 2 5.82 -28.90 15.34
C SER A 2 6.21 -27.43 15.36
N THR A 3 7.37 -27.11 14.82
CA THR A 3 7.79 -25.72 14.58
C THR A 3 6.86 -25.14 13.51
N THR A 4 5.94 -24.25 13.91
CA THR A 4 5.12 -23.49 12.97
C THR A 4 6.05 -22.68 12.07
N GLN A 5 6.15 -23.05 10.80
CA GLN A 5 7.03 -22.38 9.86
C GLN A 5 6.37 -21.06 9.44
N THR A 6 6.96 -19.92 9.81
CA THR A 6 6.49 -18.60 9.36
C THR A 6 6.73 -18.48 7.86
N ALA A 7 5.65 -18.43 7.08
CA ALA A 7 5.70 -18.26 5.63
C ALA A 7 5.16 -16.87 5.25
N ASN A 8 5.85 -16.17 4.35
CA ASN A 8 5.33 -14.95 3.74
C ASN A 8 4.61 -15.32 2.45
N LYS A 9 3.34 -14.91 2.31
CA LYS A 9 2.54 -15.08 1.10
C LYS A 9 2.10 -13.72 0.58
N THR A 10 2.08 -13.56 -0.74
CA THR A 10 1.53 -12.37 -1.40
C THR A 10 0.06 -12.61 -1.70
N LEU A 11 -0.81 -11.71 -1.23
CA LEU A 11 -2.22 -11.69 -1.60
C LEU A 11 -2.44 -10.56 -2.61
N GLU A 12 -3.23 -10.84 -3.63
CA GLU A 12 -3.59 -9.92 -4.70
C GLU A 12 -5.12 -9.75 -4.73
N ALA A 13 -5.55 -8.50 -4.92
CA ALA A 13 -6.94 -8.18 -5.16
C ALA A 13 -7.02 -6.94 -6.06
N THR A 14 -8.05 -6.87 -6.88
CA THR A 14 -8.30 -5.70 -7.73
C THR A 14 -9.32 -4.80 -7.04
N LEU A 15 -9.20 -3.48 -7.15
CA LEU A 15 -10.29 -2.60 -6.70
C LEU A 15 -11.53 -2.79 -7.58
N ALA A 16 -12.71 -2.91 -6.96
CA ALA A 16 -13.95 -2.70 -7.69
C ALA A 16 -13.95 -1.28 -8.30
N PRO A 17 -14.56 -1.07 -9.49
CA PRO A 17 -14.49 0.21 -10.20
C PRO A 17 -14.79 1.40 -9.27
N PRO A 18 -13.77 2.24 -8.97
CA PRO A 18 -13.96 3.33 -8.03
C PRO A 18 -14.87 4.39 -8.64
N THR A 19 -15.62 5.10 -7.78
CA THR A 19 -16.33 6.30 -8.23
C THR A 19 -15.32 7.33 -8.72
N ARG A 20 -15.74 8.21 -9.65
CA ARG A 20 -14.85 9.23 -10.24
C ARG A 20 -14.06 10.03 -9.19
N CYS A 21 -14.69 10.43 -8.09
CA CYS A 21 -14.04 11.17 -7.03
C CYS A 21 -12.97 10.33 -6.28
N LYS A 22 -13.22 9.03 -6.07
CA LYS A 22 -12.25 8.12 -5.45
C LYS A 22 -11.08 7.86 -6.40
N GLU A 23 -11.36 7.62 -7.68
CA GLU A 23 -10.34 7.44 -8.72
C GLU A 23 -9.38 8.64 -8.77
N GLN A 24 -9.93 9.86 -8.82
CA GLN A 24 -9.14 11.08 -8.85
C GLN A 24 -8.23 11.21 -7.61
N ARG A 25 -8.74 10.86 -6.43
CA ARG A 25 -7.95 10.88 -5.19
C ARG A 25 -6.84 9.84 -5.16
N LEU A 26 -7.11 8.62 -5.66
CA LEU A 26 -6.08 7.58 -5.79
C LEU A 26 -4.98 8.03 -6.74
N GLN A 27 -5.35 8.58 -7.90
CA GLN A 27 -4.39 9.10 -8.87
C GLN A 27 -3.55 10.25 -8.30
N GLN A 28 -4.18 11.20 -7.60
CA GLN A 28 -3.46 12.30 -6.97
C GLN A 28 -2.49 11.79 -5.90
N THR A 29 -2.91 10.84 -5.06
CA THR A 29 -2.04 10.24 -4.03
C THR A 29 -0.87 9.49 -4.67
N LEU A 30 -1.09 8.78 -5.78
CA LEU A 30 -0.05 8.06 -6.51
C LEU A 30 0.95 9.04 -7.15
N SER A 31 0.48 10.11 -7.78
CA SER A 31 1.34 11.15 -8.38
C SER A 31 2.23 11.78 -7.31
N GLU A 32 1.62 12.30 -6.24
CA GLU A 32 2.32 12.93 -5.12
C GLU A 32 3.34 11.98 -4.46
N TYR A 33 3.05 10.68 -4.45
CA TYR A 33 3.96 9.68 -3.89
C TYR A 33 5.18 9.48 -4.77
N ARG A 34 5.00 9.47 -6.09
CA ARG A 34 6.09 9.31 -7.05
C ARG A 34 6.99 10.54 -7.04
N ASP A 35 6.40 11.74 -7.02
CA ASP A 35 7.15 12.99 -6.87
C ASP A 35 8.00 12.97 -5.58
N ALA A 36 7.40 12.58 -4.44
CA ALA A 36 8.12 12.46 -3.17
C ALA A 36 9.22 11.38 -3.17
N LEU A 37 9.00 10.28 -3.89
CA LEU A 37 9.96 9.20 -4.03
C LEU A 37 11.16 9.64 -4.88
N GLU A 38 10.89 10.28 -6.01
CA GLU A 38 11.88 10.80 -6.95
C GLU A 38 12.75 11.86 -6.28
N ASP A 39 12.15 12.89 -5.68
CA ASP A 39 12.87 13.93 -4.94
C ASP A 39 13.81 13.35 -3.87
N ALA A 40 13.32 12.38 -3.09
CA ALA A 40 14.13 11.77 -2.03
C ALA A 40 15.26 10.90 -2.61
N PHE A 41 15.01 10.25 -3.74
CA PHE A 41 15.99 9.44 -4.44
C PHE A 41 17.09 10.30 -5.08
N GLU A 42 16.73 11.36 -5.80
CA GLU A 42 17.66 12.31 -6.43
C GLU A 42 18.54 13.04 -5.41
N GLN A 43 17.98 13.39 -4.25
CA GLN A 43 18.73 13.96 -3.13
C GLN A 43 19.66 12.94 -2.43
N ASN A 44 19.73 11.70 -2.93
CA ASN A 44 20.58 10.63 -2.39
C ASN A 44 20.32 10.37 -0.89
N CYS A 45 19.04 10.34 -0.49
CA CYS A 45 18.67 10.13 0.90
C CYS A 45 19.02 8.69 1.38
N THR A 46 20.17 8.53 2.03
CA THR A 46 20.64 7.22 2.55
C THR A 46 20.15 6.88 3.96
N THR A 47 19.40 7.78 4.61
CA THR A 47 18.87 7.57 5.98
C THR A 47 17.38 7.86 6.07
N MET A 48 16.73 7.27 7.10
CA MET A 48 15.32 7.51 7.38
C MET A 48 15.02 8.98 7.73
N SER A 49 15.96 9.67 8.39
CA SER A 49 15.79 11.08 8.76
C SER A 49 15.86 11.97 7.53
N ALA A 50 16.86 11.78 6.67
CA ALA A 50 16.98 12.55 5.43
C ALA A 50 15.73 12.36 4.55
N THR A 51 15.27 11.12 4.40
CA THR A 51 14.04 10.83 3.65
C THR A 51 12.83 11.50 4.31
N ASN A 52 12.73 11.50 5.64
CA ASN A 52 11.64 12.15 6.36
C ASN A 52 11.54 13.63 6.04
N ASP A 53 12.67 14.33 6.00
CA ASP A 53 12.72 15.78 5.79
C ASP A 53 12.21 16.14 4.40
N VAL A 54 12.48 15.29 3.40
CA VAL A 54 11.97 15.44 2.02
C VAL A 54 10.49 15.09 1.91
N VAL A 55 10.00 14.00 2.51
CA VAL A 55 8.61 13.53 2.31
C VAL A 55 7.58 14.21 3.22
N THR A 56 8.03 14.94 4.25
CA THR A 56 7.14 15.60 5.22
C THR A 56 6.22 16.65 4.59
N PRO A 57 6.70 17.54 3.69
CA PRO A 57 5.88 18.56 3.03
C PRO A 57 4.79 18.02 2.12
N TYR A 58 4.99 16.83 1.53
CA TYR A 58 4.08 16.21 0.56
C TYR A 58 2.70 15.88 1.15
N ASN A 59 1.65 15.97 0.34
CA ASN A 59 0.27 15.69 0.78
C ASN A 59 -0.07 14.19 0.74
N LEU A 60 0.68 13.39 1.51
CA LEU A 60 0.56 11.94 1.57
C LEU A 60 -0.01 11.44 2.90
N PRO A 61 -0.74 10.30 2.90
CA PRO A 61 -1.11 9.63 4.13
C PRO A 61 0.16 9.21 4.89
N TYR A 62 0.07 9.25 6.22
CA TYR A 62 1.20 8.90 7.09
C TYR A 62 1.78 7.52 6.80
N GLN A 63 0.93 6.55 6.45
CA GLN A 63 1.33 5.19 6.11
C GLN A 63 2.21 5.11 4.85
N ALA A 64 2.01 6.00 3.87
CA ALA A 64 2.83 6.08 2.67
C ALA A 64 4.15 6.81 2.95
N LYS A 65 4.11 7.91 3.73
CA LYS A 65 5.34 8.60 4.18
C LYS A 65 6.26 7.67 4.97
N ASP A 66 5.69 6.91 5.89
CA ASP A 66 6.44 5.94 6.71
C ASP A 66 7.04 4.81 5.86
N ALA A 67 6.33 4.38 4.80
CA ALA A 67 6.86 3.42 3.84
C ALA A 67 8.08 4.00 3.10
N LEU A 68 7.97 5.23 2.57
CA LEU A 68 9.08 5.94 1.90
C LEU A 68 10.31 6.04 2.80
N LYS A 69 10.13 6.46 4.06
CA LYS A 69 11.23 6.60 5.04
C LYS A 69 12.07 5.34 5.18
N SER A 70 11.45 4.16 5.10
CA SER A 70 12.15 2.87 5.18
C SER A 70 12.64 2.36 3.83
N TYR A 71 12.05 2.83 2.73
CA TYR A 71 12.25 2.30 1.39
C TYR A 71 13.36 3.01 0.63
N VAL A 72 13.39 4.35 0.63
CA VAL A 72 14.41 5.14 -0.09
C VAL A 72 15.84 4.79 0.35
N PRO A 73 16.14 4.66 1.66
CA PRO A 73 17.47 4.22 2.09
C PRO A 73 17.85 2.83 1.58
N LYS A 74 16.89 1.92 1.40
CA LYS A 74 17.16 0.57 0.88
C LYS A 74 17.46 0.59 -0.61
N LEU A 75 16.86 1.51 -1.38
CA LEU A 75 17.18 1.68 -2.79
C LEU A 75 18.67 1.96 -2.98
N HIS A 76 19.21 2.87 -2.17
CA HIS A 76 20.64 3.21 -2.18
C HIS A 76 21.51 2.13 -1.53
N ASN A 77 21.24 1.79 -0.27
CA ASN A 77 22.17 0.99 0.54
C ASN A 77 22.08 -0.52 0.30
N THR A 78 20.93 -1.02 -0.17
CA THR A 78 20.69 -2.47 -0.31
C THR A 78 20.59 -2.89 -1.77
N TYR A 79 19.83 -2.13 -2.57
CA TYR A 79 19.59 -2.46 -3.96
C TYR A 79 20.60 -1.79 -4.92
N ASN A 80 21.33 -0.77 -4.46
CA ASN A 80 22.24 0.02 -5.29
C ASN A 80 21.57 0.48 -6.60
N ALA A 81 20.33 0.94 -6.48
CA ALA A 81 19.51 1.39 -7.59
C ALA A 81 20.09 2.71 -8.14
N ASN A 82 20.19 2.80 -9.47
CA ASN A 82 20.65 4.01 -10.16
C ASN A 82 19.51 4.78 -10.85
N GLU A 83 18.33 4.15 -10.96
CA GLU A 83 17.16 4.69 -11.67
C GLU A 83 15.88 4.17 -11.01
N LEU A 84 14.81 4.94 -11.11
CA LEU A 84 13.47 4.57 -10.67
C LEU A 84 12.58 4.26 -11.88
N ASP A 85 11.70 3.28 -11.71
CA ASP A 85 10.68 2.97 -12.72
C ASP A 85 9.46 3.89 -12.58
N ASP A 86 9.01 4.47 -13.69
CA ASP A 86 7.83 5.36 -13.77
C ASP A 86 6.53 4.68 -13.31
N GLU A 87 6.46 3.35 -13.35
CA GLU A 87 5.34 2.54 -12.89
C GLU A 87 5.42 2.18 -11.40
N HIS A 88 6.28 2.86 -10.62
CA HIS A 88 6.45 2.57 -9.19
C HIS A 88 5.10 2.48 -8.44
N PRO A 89 4.86 1.39 -7.68
CA PRO A 89 3.64 1.25 -6.92
C PRO A 89 3.64 2.18 -5.71
N LEU A 90 2.45 2.62 -5.31
CA LEU A 90 2.24 3.32 -4.05
C LEU A 90 2.38 2.30 -2.91
N ARG A 91 3.43 2.45 -2.10
CA ARG A 91 3.68 1.56 -0.95
C ARG A 91 3.06 2.11 0.33
N PHE A 92 2.53 1.21 1.14
CA PHE A 92 2.08 1.50 2.50
C PHE A 92 2.66 0.51 3.49
N VAL A 93 2.94 0.99 4.70
CA VAL A 93 3.20 0.11 5.85
C VAL A 93 1.94 -0.66 6.24
N ASN A 94 2.12 -1.75 6.98
CA ASN A 94 1.05 -2.65 7.45
C ASN A 94 -0.14 -1.97 8.12
N ARG A 95 0.05 -0.80 8.75
CA ARG A 95 -1.03 0.00 9.35
C ARG A 95 -2.08 0.50 8.35
N ALA A 96 -1.83 0.39 7.05
CA ALA A 96 -2.81 0.62 5.99
C ALA A 96 -3.73 -0.58 5.74
N GLY A 97 -3.40 -1.78 6.24
CA GLY A 97 -4.15 -3.02 6.09
C GLY A 97 -5.42 -3.08 6.94
N LYS A 98 -6.33 -2.13 6.75
CA LYS A 98 -7.61 -2.08 7.43
C LYS A 98 -8.71 -2.56 6.48
N PHE A 99 -9.16 -3.78 6.70
CA PHE A 99 -10.19 -4.42 5.89
C PHE A 99 -11.46 -4.64 6.70
N ASP A 100 -12.60 -4.61 6.03
CA ASP A 100 -13.93 -4.88 6.58
C ASP A 100 -14.58 -5.98 5.73
N ARG A 101 -15.19 -6.97 6.39
CA ARG A 101 -15.82 -8.12 5.77
C ARG A 101 -17.32 -8.10 6.07
N ASP A 102 -18.15 -8.14 5.04
CA ASP A 102 -19.61 -8.13 5.14
C ASP A 102 -20.22 -8.91 3.98
N SER A 103 -20.65 -10.14 4.26
CA SER A 103 -21.20 -11.07 3.27
C SER A 103 -22.55 -10.64 2.69
N SER A 104 -23.17 -9.57 3.21
CA SER A 104 -24.41 -9.01 2.64
C SER A 104 -24.17 -8.09 1.43
N ARG A 105 -22.91 -7.70 1.17
CA ARG A 105 -22.53 -6.78 0.08
C ARG A 105 -22.21 -7.55 -1.20
N GLU A 106 -22.36 -6.89 -2.36
CA GLU A 106 -21.93 -7.45 -3.66
C GLU A 106 -20.45 -7.86 -3.65
N TYR A 107 -19.61 -7.04 -3.01
CA TYR A 107 -18.21 -7.34 -2.75
C TYR A 107 -18.05 -7.45 -1.23
N GLU A 108 -17.74 -8.66 -0.79
CA GLU A 108 -17.71 -9.02 0.63
C GLU A 108 -16.63 -8.25 1.41
N ILE A 109 -15.50 -7.92 0.77
CA ILE A 109 -14.37 -7.27 1.43
C ILE A 109 -14.21 -5.85 0.93
N CYS A 110 -14.08 -4.91 1.87
CA CYS A 110 -13.75 -3.51 1.62
C CYS A 110 -12.42 -3.14 2.27
N TRP A 111 -11.61 -2.35 1.58
CA TRP A 111 -10.37 -1.77 2.10
C TRP A 111 -10.56 -0.30 2.49
N ASN A 112 -10.14 0.07 3.71
CA ASN A 112 -10.09 1.46 4.17
C ASN A 112 -8.81 2.12 3.68
N VAL A 113 -8.86 2.69 2.47
CA VAL A 113 -7.70 3.30 1.83
C VAL A 113 -7.27 4.55 2.61
N PRO A 114 -6.01 4.60 3.11
CA PRO A 114 -5.49 5.80 3.74
C PRO A 114 -5.48 6.99 2.78
N GLN A 115 -5.91 8.15 3.27
CA GLN A 115 -5.87 9.40 2.53
C GLN A 115 -5.12 10.46 3.34
N PRO A 116 -4.56 11.49 2.69
CA PRO A 116 -3.97 12.60 3.42
C PRO A 116 -5.00 13.29 4.31
N GLY A 117 -4.59 13.67 5.52
CA GLY A 117 -5.45 14.27 6.53
C GLY A 117 -6.13 13.28 7.49
N ARG A 118 -6.70 13.80 8.57
CA ARG A 118 -7.34 13.00 9.61
C ARG A 118 -8.77 12.64 9.20
N GLY A 119 -9.10 11.35 9.18
CA GLY A 119 -10.48 10.87 8.94
C GLY A 119 -10.97 11.03 7.50
N THR A 120 -10.06 11.21 6.54
CA THR A 120 -10.37 11.39 5.10
C THR A 120 -10.36 10.07 4.33
N ASN A 121 -9.99 8.97 4.99
CA ASN A 121 -10.00 7.63 4.41
C ASN A 121 -11.37 7.30 3.85
N PHE A 122 -11.39 6.47 2.81
CA PHE A 122 -12.62 5.95 2.25
C PHE A 122 -12.55 4.44 2.10
N TRP A 123 -13.72 3.80 2.04
CA TRP A 123 -13.82 2.37 1.77
C TRP A 123 -13.95 2.13 0.27
N ILE A 124 -13.14 1.21 -0.27
CA ILE A 124 -13.28 0.69 -1.63
C ILE A 124 -13.48 -0.83 -1.56
N PRO A 125 -14.51 -1.38 -2.23
CA PRO A 125 -14.67 -2.82 -2.31
C PRO A 125 -13.58 -3.48 -3.16
N LEU A 126 -13.19 -4.70 -2.78
CA LEU A 126 -12.18 -5.49 -3.46
C LEU A 126 -12.82 -6.61 -4.28
N ARG A 127 -12.17 -6.95 -5.39
CA ARG A 127 -12.38 -8.16 -6.20
C ARG A 127 -11.22 -9.08 -5.92
N LEU A 128 -11.45 -10.11 -5.12
CA LEU A 128 -10.41 -11.07 -4.77
C LEU A 128 -10.08 -11.96 -5.96
N ASN A 129 -8.84 -12.43 -6.02
CA ASN A 129 -8.51 -13.60 -6.81
C ASN A 129 -9.15 -14.85 -6.16
N PRO A 130 -10.06 -15.58 -6.85
CA PRO A 130 -10.67 -16.79 -6.30
C PRO A 130 -9.64 -17.86 -5.89
N GLU A 131 -8.48 -17.91 -6.54
CA GLU A 131 -7.41 -18.86 -6.19
C GLU A 131 -6.76 -18.57 -4.82
N GLN A 132 -6.98 -17.38 -4.27
CA GLN A 132 -6.41 -16.93 -2.99
C GLN A 132 -7.46 -16.74 -1.90
N GLU A 133 -8.70 -17.18 -2.11
CA GLU A 133 -9.82 -16.99 -1.17
C GLU A 133 -9.48 -17.50 0.24
N GLU A 134 -8.92 -18.71 0.36
CA GLU A 134 -8.50 -19.27 1.65
C GLU A 134 -7.45 -18.41 2.38
N LEU A 135 -6.56 -17.74 1.62
CA LEU A 135 -5.54 -16.85 2.20
C LEU A 135 -6.17 -15.55 2.70
N TRP A 136 -7.15 -15.02 1.97
CA TRP A 136 -7.91 -13.85 2.39
C TRP A 136 -8.75 -14.15 3.63
N ASP A 137 -9.36 -15.33 3.70
CA ASP A 137 -10.08 -15.80 4.90
C ASP A 137 -9.15 -15.91 6.10
N GLU A 138 -7.97 -16.53 5.95
CA GLU A 138 -6.96 -16.63 7.01
C GLU A 138 -6.49 -15.24 7.48
N LEU A 139 -6.31 -14.29 6.56
CA LEU A 139 -5.89 -12.92 6.88
C LEU A 139 -6.95 -12.14 7.66
N LEU A 140 -8.23 -12.37 7.36
CA LEU A 140 -9.36 -11.64 7.93
C LEU A 140 -9.96 -12.32 9.16
N ASP A 141 -9.62 -13.58 9.42
CA ASP A 141 -9.99 -14.27 10.64
C ASP A 141 -9.32 -13.61 11.86
N GLY A 142 -10.16 -13.08 12.75
CA GLY A 142 -9.72 -12.38 13.97
C GLY A 142 -8.96 -13.25 14.95
N GLU A 143 -9.10 -14.58 14.85
CA GLU A 143 -8.41 -15.56 15.69
C GLU A 143 -7.08 -16.01 15.08
N SER A 144 -6.78 -15.62 13.83
CA SER A 144 -5.55 -16.04 13.15
C SER A 144 -4.32 -15.28 13.67
N SER A 145 -3.18 -15.97 13.68
CA SER A 145 -1.89 -15.33 13.95
C SER A 145 -1.37 -14.50 12.77
N THR A 146 -2.07 -14.53 11.62
CA THR A 146 -1.63 -13.91 10.37
C THR A 146 -1.68 -12.39 10.49
N LYS A 147 -0.64 -11.74 9.96
CA LYS A 147 -0.48 -10.29 10.04
C LYS A 147 -0.30 -9.71 8.66
N VAL A 148 -0.94 -8.57 8.41
CA VAL A 148 -0.75 -7.82 7.18
C VAL A 148 0.69 -7.29 7.12
N GLY A 149 1.33 -7.48 5.97
CA GLY A 149 2.67 -6.96 5.66
C GLY A 149 2.65 -5.58 5.01
N GLU A 150 3.61 -5.30 4.12
CA GLU A 150 3.56 -4.13 3.23
C GLU A 150 2.38 -4.26 2.26
N LEU A 151 1.67 -3.15 2.02
CA LEU A 151 0.68 -3.08 0.93
C LEU A 151 1.29 -2.30 -0.23
N ARG A 152 0.94 -2.71 -1.45
CA ARG A 152 1.28 -2.02 -2.68
C ARG A 152 0.01 -1.77 -3.45
N LEU A 153 -0.17 -0.54 -3.91
CA LEU A 153 -1.26 -0.17 -4.79
C LEU A 153 -0.65 0.25 -6.13
N GLN A 154 -0.99 -0.48 -7.18
CA GLN A 154 -0.48 -0.25 -8.53
C GLN A 154 -1.64 0.03 -9.49
N LYS A 155 -1.41 0.97 -10.41
CA LYS A 155 -2.37 1.30 -11.46
C LYS A 155 -1.91 0.70 -12.78
N HIS A 156 -2.70 -0.21 -13.33
CA HIS A 156 -2.52 -0.76 -14.67
C HIS A 156 -3.61 -0.26 -15.60
N ARG A 157 -3.28 0.68 -16.49
CA ARG A 157 -4.20 1.37 -17.42
C ARG A 157 -5.36 2.04 -16.67
N THR A 158 -6.46 1.31 -16.47
CA THR A 158 -7.70 1.76 -15.83
C THR A 158 -8.04 0.97 -14.56
N THR A 159 -7.21 -0.01 -14.21
CA THR A 159 -7.46 -0.96 -13.13
C THR A 159 -6.43 -0.77 -12.02
N TRP A 160 -6.87 -0.92 -10.78
CA TRP A 160 -6.02 -0.84 -9.61
C TRP A 160 -5.89 -2.21 -8.95
N THR A 161 -4.68 -2.59 -8.59
CA THR A 161 -4.33 -3.86 -7.92
C THR A 161 -3.49 -3.58 -6.70
#